data_AF-A0AAN0SQ59-F1
#
_entry.id   AF-A0AAN0SQ59-F1
#
_cell.length_a   1.000
_cell.length_b   1.000
_cell.length_c   1.000
_cell.angle_alpha   90.00
_cell.angle_beta   90.00
_cell.angle_gamma   90.00
#
_symmetry.space_group_name_H-M   'P 1'
#
loop_
_entity.id
_entity.type
_entity.pdbx_description
1 polymer ?
#
loop_
_entity_poly.entity_id
_entity_poly.type
_entity_poly.pdbx_seq_one_letter_code
_entity_poly.pdbx_strand_id
1 'polypeptide(L)'
;MKKTVDFSEVEKNARIRDLEIERKKHENHYTKEQEQELGQALETLQNLTGAEYYVGRKRDPFAQVEFSQIIQANVRYLIKIGYLTNAERLLLLDLSCYVEVGTHVLVEKDVDSIDRDVINNASVTYLAEETYRTRHGLSKLMKSLKDKGILACAESGFSDESGRVCTKRTWLVNPNIICASRKTSIDRVTKHIFKGILKNFTLDSDSKKVHNLPVYFF
;
A
#
# COMPACT_ATOMS: atom_id res chain seq x y z
N MET A 1 -11.02 26.67 43.37
CA MET A 1 -9.66 26.64 42.79
C MET A 1 -9.71 25.87 41.47
N LYS A 2 -9.44 26.51 40.33
CA LYS A 2 -9.33 25.81 39.04
C LYS A 2 -8.04 24.98 39.07
N LYS A 3 -8.14 23.65 38.94
CA LYS A 3 -6.97 22.77 38.77
C LYS A 3 -6.31 23.11 37.43
N THR A 4 -5.18 23.78 37.48
CA THR A 4 -4.30 23.97 36.33
C THR A 4 -3.75 22.61 35.96
N VAL A 5 -4.14 22.08 34.80
CA VAL A 5 -3.61 20.82 34.27
C VAL A 5 -2.26 21.13 33.66
N ASP A 6 -1.19 20.55 34.20
CA ASP A 6 0.13 20.64 33.58
C ASP A 6 0.17 19.71 32.37
N PHE A 7 0.11 20.30 31.17
CA PHE A 7 0.11 19.56 29.92
C PHE A 7 1.40 18.73 29.73
N SER A 8 2.51 19.11 30.37
CA SER A 8 3.77 18.36 30.33
C SER A 8 3.68 17.03 31.07
N GLU A 9 2.97 17.00 32.20
CA GLU A 9 2.72 15.75 32.95
C GLU A 9 1.74 14.84 32.20
N VAL A 10 0.73 15.42 31.57
CA VAL A 10 -0.25 14.66 30.77
C VAL A 10 0.42 14.00 29.57
N GLU A 11 1.30 14.71 28.87
CA GLU A 11 2.04 14.20 27.72
C GLU A 11 3.02 13.08 28.10
N LYS A 12 3.75 13.24 29.21
CA LYS A 12 4.60 12.17 29.76
C LYS A 12 3.79 10.93 30.13
N ASN A 13 2.64 11.11 30.77
CA ASN A 13 1.78 9.99 31.17
C ASN A 13 1.08 9.31 29.99
N ALA A 14 0.78 10.04 28.91
CA ALA A 14 0.29 9.45 27.65
C ALA A 14 1.38 8.61 27.00
N ARG A 15 2.62 9.15 26.90
CA ARG A 15 3.77 8.45 26.34
C ARG A 15 4.13 7.16 27.10
N ILE A 16 4.07 7.20 28.43
CA ILE A 16 4.27 6.00 29.27
C ILE A 16 3.20 4.96 28.99
N ARG A 17 1.93 5.37 28.83
CA ARG A 17 0.82 4.47 28.51
C ARG A 17 0.97 3.82 27.15
N ASP A 18 1.36 4.59 26.13
CA ASP A 18 1.58 4.08 24.78
C ASP A 18 2.75 3.09 24.75
N LEU A 19 3.84 3.40 25.47
CA LEU A 19 4.96 2.47 25.65
C LEU A 19 4.53 1.16 26.33
N GLU A 20 3.63 1.23 27.32
CA GLU A 20 3.14 0.06 28.04
C GLU A 20 2.15 -0.78 27.21
N ILE A 21 1.33 -0.14 26.37
CA ILE A 21 0.47 -0.82 25.38
C ILE A 21 1.31 -1.53 24.33
N GLU A 22 2.36 -0.88 23.81
CA GLU A 22 3.32 -1.51 22.89
C GLU A 22 4.05 -2.68 23.57
N ARG A 23 4.49 -2.53 24.83
CA ARG A 23 5.11 -3.62 25.60
C ARG A 23 4.19 -4.84 25.73
N LYS A 24 2.89 -4.63 26.00
CA LYS A 24 1.90 -5.71 26.07
C LYS A 24 1.61 -6.39 24.71
N LYS A 25 1.69 -5.66 23.60
CA LYS A 25 1.60 -6.27 22.25
C LYS A 25 2.81 -7.16 21.95
N HIS A 26 3.97 -6.87 22.56
CA HIS A 26 5.22 -7.62 22.38
C HIS A 26 5.29 -8.94 23.16
N GLU A 27 4.52 -9.12 24.24
CA GLU A 27 4.46 -10.36 25.02
C GLU A 27 3.96 -11.58 24.21
N ASN A 28 3.36 -11.36 23.03
CA ASN A 28 2.76 -12.42 22.21
C ASN A 28 3.68 -13.04 21.14
N HIS A 29 4.97 -12.72 21.12
CA HIS A 29 5.85 -13.09 19.99
C HIS A 29 7.02 -14.05 20.28
N TYR A 30 7.32 -14.37 21.54
CA TYR A 30 8.38 -15.31 21.91
C TYR A 30 7.88 -16.33 22.94
N THR A 31 8.33 -17.58 22.85
CA THR A 31 8.18 -18.52 23.97
C THR A 31 9.16 -18.13 25.09
N LYS A 32 8.78 -18.35 26.35
CA LYS A 32 9.63 -18.02 27.53
C LYS A 32 11.06 -18.57 27.44
N GLU A 33 11.23 -19.72 26.79
CA GLU A 33 12.53 -20.36 26.55
C GLU A 33 13.43 -19.53 25.62
N GLN A 34 12.86 -18.93 24.56
CA GLN A 34 13.61 -18.11 23.59
C GLN A 34 14.09 -16.79 24.20
N GLU A 35 13.31 -16.20 25.12
CA GLU A 35 13.73 -15.01 25.85
C GLU A 35 14.87 -15.31 26.81
N GLN A 36 14.85 -16.49 27.44
CA GLN A 36 15.85 -16.92 28.40
C GLN A 36 17.20 -17.22 27.73
N GLU A 37 17.20 -17.90 26.58
CA GLU A 37 18.41 -18.13 25.77
C GLU A 37 19.01 -16.82 25.25
N LEU A 38 18.18 -15.90 24.77
CA LEU A 38 18.64 -14.61 24.26
C LEU A 38 19.24 -13.74 25.37
N GLY A 39 18.64 -13.76 26.57
CA GLY A 39 19.16 -13.08 27.75
C GLY A 39 20.53 -13.60 28.18
N GLN A 40 20.71 -14.93 28.23
CA GLN A 40 22.00 -15.55 28.56
C GLN A 40 23.09 -15.21 27.53
N ALA A 41 22.75 -15.17 26.24
CA ALA A 41 23.70 -14.80 25.20
C ALA A 41 24.18 -13.34 25.32
N LEU A 42 23.27 -12.40 25.64
CA LEU A 42 23.60 -10.99 25.84
C LEU A 42 24.44 -10.79 27.11
N GLU A 43 24.10 -11.47 28.20
CA GLU A 43 24.86 -11.43 29.45
C GLU A 43 26.29 -11.98 29.26
N THR A 44 26.43 -13.06 28.49
CA THR A 44 27.75 -13.64 28.15
C THR A 44 28.59 -12.67 27.33
N LEU A 45 27.99 -12.00 26.34
CA LEU A 45 28.68 -10.98 25.54
C LEU A 45 29.11 -9.78 26.38
N GLN A 46 28.25 -9.32 27.29
CA GLN A 46 28.57 -8.23 28.22
C GLN A 46 29.72 -8.60 29.16
N ASN A 47 29.69 -9.81 29.72
CA ASN A 47 30.78 -10.31 30.57
C ASN A 47 32.11 -10.44 29.82
N LEU A 48 32.09 -10.80 28.54
CA LEU A 48 33.30 -10.96 27.72
C LEU A 48 33.93 -9.64 27.27
N THR A 49 33.13 -8.60 27.07
CA THR A 49 33.56 -7.36 26.41
C THR A 49 33.49 -6.13 27.31
N GLY A 50 32.82 -6.23 28.46
CA GLY A 50 32.58 -5.12 29.38
C GLY A 50 31.60 -4.07 28.86
N ALA A 51 30.99 -4.28 27.68
CA ALA A 51 30.04 -3.37 27.06
C ALA A 51 28.60 -3.89 27.20
N GLU A 52 27.64 -2.98 27.35
CA GLU A 52 26.22 -3.32 27.45
C GLU A 52 25.64 -3.53 26.05
N TYR A 53 25.07 -4.72 25.77
CA TYR A 53 24.47 -5.08 24.49
C TYR A 53 22.96 -5.12 24.60
N TYR A 54 22.27 -4.52 23.62
CA TYR A 54 20.82 -4.53 23.52
C TYR A 54 20.37 -5.06 22.16
N VAL A 55 19.24 -5.75 22.13
CA VAL A 55 18.59 -6.19 20.88
C VAL A 55 17.49 -5.18 20.55
N GLY A 56 17.82 -4.22 19.69
CA GLY A 56 16.87 -3.28 19.11
C GLY A 56 16.47 -3.70 17.70
N ARG A 57 15.19 -3.57 17.34
CA ARG A 57 14.80 -3.53 15.92
C ARG A 57 15.12 -2.13 15.40
N LYS A 58 16.06 -2.02 14.46
CA LYS A 58 16.29 -0.75 13.75
C LYS A 58 15.04 -0.44 12.93
N ARG A 59 14.34 0.63 13.28
CA ARG A 59 13.25 1.15 12.43
C ARG A 59 13.89 1.52 11.10
N ASP A 60 13.37 0.94 10.01
CA ASP A 60 13.86 1.26 8.67
C ASP A 60 13.76 2.78 8.47
N PRO A 61 14.86 3.49 8.15
CA PRO A 61 14.82 4.94 7.91
C PRO A 61 13.81 5.32 6.83
N PHE A 62 13.55 4.42 5.87
CA PHE A 62 12.55 4.62 4.83
C PHE A 62 11.11 4.38 5.30
N ALA A 63 10.89 3.92 6.54
CA ALA A 63 9.55 3.74 7.10
C ALA A 63 8.76 5.05 7.30
N GLN A 64 9.42 6.22 7.21
CA GLN A 64 8.74 7.52 7.25
C GLN A 64 8.18 7.95 5.88
N VAL A 65 8.65 7.39 4.77
CA VAL A 65 8.27 7.83 3.43
C VAL A 65 7.44 6.73 2.77
N GLU A 66 6.21 7.06 2.40
CA GLU A 66 5.41 6.22 1.53
C GLU A 66 6.03 6.21 0.13
N PHE A 67 6.34 5.02 -0.38
CA PHE A 67 6.82 4.87 -1.76
C PHE A 67 6.16 3.66 -2.42
N SER A 68 5.95 3.77 -3.73
CA SER A 68 5.46 2.70 -4.58
C SER A 68 6.60 2.18 -5.47
N GLN A 69 6.70 0.85 -5.61
CA GLN A 69 7.73 0.20 -6.40
C GLN A 69 7.16 -0.37 -7.68
N ILE A 70 7.70 0.05 -8.82
CA ILE A 70 7.40 -0.56 -10.10
C ILE A 70 8.15 -1.89 -10.23
N ILE A 71 7.45 -2.95 -10.61
CA ILE A 71 8.07 -4.26 -10.89
C ILE A 71 8.69 -4.20 -12.29
N GLN A 72 9.92 -3.72 -12.35
CA GLN A 72 10.61 -3.37 -13.58
C GLN A 72 10.64 -4.51 -14.60
N ALA A 73 10.87 -5.75 -14.16
CA ALA A 73 10.85 -6.93 -15.03
C ALA A 73 9.49 -7.10 -15.74
N ASN A 74 8.39 -6.91 -15.00
CA ASN A 74 7.04 -7.04 -15.53
C ASN A 74 6.69 -5.90 -16.46
N VAL A 75 6.89 -4.64 -16.04
CA VAL A 75 6.60 -3.48 -16.88
C VAL A 75 7.44 -3.48 -18.16
N ARG A 76 8.73 -3.80 -18.07
CA ARG A 76 9.61 -3.94 -19.25
C ARG A 76 9.08 -5.00 -20.21
N TYR A 77 8.62 -6.14 -19.69
CA TYR A 77 8.05 -7.20 -20.51
C TYR A 77 6.77 -6.76 -21.21
N LEU A 78 5.82 -6.14 -20.48
CA LEU A 78 4.57 -5.62 -21.04
C LEU A 78 4.81 -4.56 -22.12
N ILE A 79 5.82 -3.71 -21.94
CA ILE A 79 6.26 -2.74 -22.96
C ILE A 79 6.79 -3.46 -24.20
N LYS A 80 7.68 -4.45 -24.00
CA LYS A 80 8.33 -5.19 -25.09
C LYS A 80 7.31 -5.92 -25.98
N ILE A 81 6.26 -6.47 -25.40
CA ILE A 81 5.22 -7.19 -26.14
C ILE A 81 4.12 -6.26 -26.68
N GLY A 82 4.19 -4.95 -26.46
CA GLY A 82 3.19 -4.00 -26.94
C GLY A 82 1.85 -4.02 -26.18
N TYR A 83 1.81 -4.62 -24.99
CA TYR A 83 0.56 -4.76 -24.21
C TYR A 83 0.00 -3.42 -23.74
N LEU A 84 0.88 -2.47 -23.41
CA LEU A 84 0.52 -1.12 -22.97
C LEU A 84 0.85 -0.09 -24.05
N THR A 85 -0.10 0.80 -24.32
CA THR A 85 0.07 2.00 -25.17
C THR A 85 0.89 3.07 -24.44
N ASN A 86 1.40 4.07 -25.17
CA ASN A 86 2.17 5.17 -24.55
C ASN A 86 1.34 5.97 -23.55
N ALA A 87 0.06 6.24 -23.86
CA ALA A 87 -0.84 6.96 -22.96
C ALA A 87 -1.10 6.18 -21.66
N GLU A 88 -1.24 4.85 -21.75
CA GLU A 88 -1.40 3.99 -20.57
C GLU A 88 -0.13 3.91 -19.72
N ARG A 89 1.05 3.86 -20.35
CA ARG A 89 2.33 3.87 -19.63
C ARG A 89 2.52 5.17 -18.85
N LEU A 90 2.20 6.31 -19.48
CA LEU A 90 2.25 7.62 -18.83
C LEU A 90 1.25 7.68 -17.67
N LEU A 91 0.02 7.24 -17.89
CA LEU A 91 -0.98 7.21 -16.82
C LEU A 91 -0.56 6.32 -15.65
N LEU A 92 0.07 5.16 -15.89
CA LEU A 92 0.54 4.30 -14.81
C LEU A 92 1.63 4.96 -13.97
N LEU A 93 2.51 5.75 -14.60
CA LEU A 93 3.49 6.53 -13.88
C LEU A 93 2.80 7.59 -13.02
N ASP A 94 1.84 8.33 -13.56
CA ASP A 94 1.11 9.35 -12.80
C ASP A 94 0.34 8.72 -11.63
N LEU A 95 -0.37 7.61 -11.86
CA LEU A 95 -1.13 6.89 -10.84
C LEU A 95 -0.25 6.33 -9.72
N SER A 96 1.03 6.06 -9.98
CA SER A 96 1.96 5.51 -8.97
C SER A 96 2.14 6.43 -7.75
N CYS A 97 1.89 7.74 -7.92
CA CYS A 97 1.93 8.75 -6.86
C CYS A 97 0.71 8.71 -5.92
N TYR A 98 -0.39 8.11 -6.38
CA TYR A 98 -1.68 8.09 -5.66
C TYR A 98 -1.98 6.72 -5.03
N VAL A 99 -1.06 5.76 -5.13
CA VAL A 99 -1.25 4.42 -4.56
C VAL A 99 -0.99 4.44 -3.06
N GLU A 100 -2.01 4.09 -2.28
CA GLU A 100 -1.91 3.94 -0.83
C GLU A 100 -1.09 2.69 -0.45
N VAL A 101 -0.24 2.85 0.56
CA VAL A 101 0.60 1.78 1.08
C VAL A 101 -0.26 0.69 1.73
N GLY A 102 0.02 -0.57 1.41
CA GLY A 102 -0.68 -1.73 1.98
C GLY A 102 -1.95 -2.14 1.22
N THR A 103 -2.86 -1.21 0.92
CA THR A 103 -4.15 -1.49 0.26
C THR A 103 -4.05 -1.46 -1.27
N HIS A 104 -3.08 -0.73 -1.84
CA HIS A 104 -2.93 -0.48 -3.28
C HIS A 104 -4.14 0.23 -3.92
N VAL A 105 -4.95 0.89 -3.10
CA VAL A 105 -6.08 1.72 -3.54
C VAL A 105 -5.54 3.06 -4.05
N LEU A 106 -6.15 3.60 -5.09
CA LEU A 106 -5.92 4.98 -5.50
C LEU A 106 -6.66 5.93 -4.55
N VAL A 107 -5.91 6.80 -3.89
CA VAL A 107 -6.42 7.73 -2.88
C VAL A 107 -6.14 9.17 -3.28
N GLU A 108 -6.98 10.08 -2.79
CA GLU A 108 -6.76 11.51 -2.93
C GLU A 108 -5.57 11.89 -2.04
N LYS A 109 -4.60 12.61 -2.61
CA LYS A 109 -3.43 13.12 -1.90
C LYS A 109 -3.66 14.62 -1.70
N ASP A 110 -4.38 14.95 -0.64
CA ASP A 110 -4.64 16.34 -0.29
C ASP A 110 -3.41 16.90 0.46
N VAL A 111 -2.78 17.93 -0.09
CA VAL A 111 -1.57 18.54 0.49
C VAL A 111 -1.94 19.45 1.68
N ASP A 112 -3.18 19.95 1.69
CA ASP A 112 -3.64 21.01 2.61
C ASP A 112 -4.66 20.53 3.65
N SER A 113 -5.03 19.24 3.67
CA SER A 113 -6.00 18.71 4.61
C SER A 113 -5.45 18.73 6.05
N ILE A 114 -6.15 19.45 6.93
CA ILE A 114 -5.86 19.57 8.38
C ILE A 114 -5.94 18.21 9.09
N ASP A 115 -6.63 17.24 8.50
CA ASP A 115 -6.87 15.91 9.07
C ASP A 115 -6.26 14.81 8.17
N ARG A 116 -4.97 14.51 8.39
CA ARG A 116 -4.21 13.51 7.61
C ARG A 116 -4.72 12.07 7.78
N ASP A 117 -5.63 11.83 8.72
CA ASP A 117 -6.15 10.50 9.02
C ASP A 117 -7.37 10.12 8.17
N VAL A 118 -7.94 11.05 7.39
CA VAL A 118 -9.09 10.77 6.50
C VAL A 118 -8.60 10.38 5.11
N ILE A 119 -8.67 9.08 4.81
CA ILE A 119 -8.29 8.53 3.50
C ILE A 119 -9.51 8.50 2.58
N ASN A 120 -9.49 9.36 1.55
CA ASN A 120 -10.53 9.40 0.52
C ASN A 120 -10.11 8.61 -0.72
N ASN A 121 -11.02 7.78 -1.24
CA ASN A 121 -10.81 7.07 -2.50
C ASN A 121 -10.78 8.09 -3.65
N ALA A 122 -9.76 7.99 -4.51
CA ALA A 122 -9.60 8.90 -5.64
C ALA A 122 -10.74 8.75 -6.65
N SER A 123 -11.51 9.83 -6.82
CA SER A 123 -12.50 9.88 -7.88
C SER A 123 -11.83 10.04 -9.25
N VAL A 124 -12.51 9.62 -10.32
CA VAL A 124 -12.01 9.84 -11.70
C VAL A 124 -11.95 11.33 -12.03
N THR A 125 -12.79 12.15 -11.40
CA THR A 125 -12.76 13.61 -11.58
C THR A 125 -11.51 14.20 -10.95
N TYR A 126 -11.22 13.85 -9.69
CA TYR A 126 -10.01 14.25 -8.97
C TYR A 126 -8.76 13.87 -9.75
N LEU A 127 -8.61 12.60 -10.14
CA LEU A 127 -7.44 12.14 -10.89
C LEU A 127 -7.31 12.81 -12.27
N ALA A 128 -8.42 13.27 -12.86
CA ALA A 128 -8.37 13.98 -14.14
C ALA A 128 -7.80 15.38 -13.97
N GLU A 129 -8.21 16.09 -12.91
CA GLU A 129 -7.69 17.42 -12.56
C GLU A 129 -6.20 17.33 -12.22
N GLU A 130 -5.85 16.41 -11.31
CA GLU A 130 -4.48 16.18 -10.85
C GLU A 130 -3.51 15.78 -11.96
N THR A 131 -3.99 15.03 -12.96
CA THR A 131 -3.16 14.58 -14.07
C THR A 131 -3.32 15.41 -15.34
N TYR A 132 -3.98 16.58 -15.25
CA TYR A 132 -4.20 17.53 -16.35
C TYR A 132 -4.84 16.91 -17.60
N ARG A 133 -5.86 16.07 -17.38
CA ARG A 133 -6.61 15.36 -18.44
C ARG A 133 -8.09 15.69 -18.38
N THR A 134 -8.77 15.48 -19.50
CA THR A 134 -10.24 15.48 -19.48
C THR A 134 -10.75 14.24 -18.75
N ARG A 135 -11.81 14.41 -17.95
CA ARG A 135 -12.48 13.30 -17.24
C ARG A 135 -12.83 12.13 -18.18
N HIS A 136 -13.32 12.43 -19.38
CA HIS A 136 -13.67 11.42 -20.39
C HIS A 136 -12.44 10.68 -20.91
N GLY A 137 -11.35 11.41 -21.21
CA GLY A 137 -10.08 10.82 -21.65
C GLY A 137 -9.49 9.90 -20.58
N LEU A 138 -9.45 10.36 -19.33
CA LEU A 138 -8.97 9.54 -18.22
C LEU A 138 -9.85 8.30 -18.01
N SER A 139 -11.18 8.45 -18.02
CA SER A 139 -12.10 7.31 -17.84
C SER A 139 -11.88 6.21 -18.88
N LYS A 140 -11.64 6.57 -20.16
CA LYS A 140 -11.30 5.60 -21.21
C LYS A 140 -9.99 4.87 -20.92
N LEU A 141 -8.95 5.59 -20.49
CA LEU A 141 -7.66 4.98 -20.15
C LEU A 141 -7.76 4.07 -18.94
N MET A 142 -8.44 4.50 -17.86
CA MET A 142 -8.67 3.68 -16.67
C MET A 142 -9.45 2.41 -17.01
N LYS A 143 -10.48 2.51 -17.86
CA LYS A 143 -11.21 1.34 -18.36
C LYS A 143 -10.30 0.40 -19.15
N SER A 144 -9.49 0.92 -20.07
CA SER A 144 -8.53 0.11 -20.83
C SER A 144 -7.54 -0.63 -19.92
N LEU A 145 -7.00 0.06 -18.90
CA LEU A 145 -6.13 -0.54 -17.90
C LEU A 145 -6.84 -1.60 -17.03
N LYS A 146 -8.13 -1.39 -16.74
CA LYS A 146 -8.98 -2.37 -16.04
C LYS A 146 -9.16 -3.63 -16.88
N ASP A 147 -9.52 -3.47 -18.15
CA ASP A 147 -9.75 -4.58 -19.08
C ASP A 147 -8.45 -5.39 -19.29
N LYS A 148 -7.30 -4.71 -19.23
CA LYS A 148 -5.96 -5.33 -19.26
C LYS A 148 -5.51 -5.96 -17.93
N GLY A 149 -6.31 -5.90 -16.88
CA GLY A 149 -5.97 -6.46 -15.57
C GLY A 149 -4.85 -5.73 -14.83
N ILE A 150 -4.55 -4.49 -15.23
CA ILE A 150 -3.59 -3.62 -14.55
C ILE A 150 -4.27 -2.90 -13.38
N LEU A 151 -5.53 -2.51 -13.57
CA LEU A 151 -6.39 -1.94 -12.54
C LEU A 151 -7.55 -2.89 -12.22
N ALA A 152 -8.11 -2.74 -11.03
CA ALA A 152 -9.42 -3.27 -10.69
C ALA A 152 -10.30 -2.14 -10.15
N CYS A 153 -11.62 -2.32 -10.23
CA CYS A 153 -12.57 -1.36 -9.70
C CYS A 153 -13.59 -2.12 -8.85
N ALA A 154 -13.59 -1.86 -7.54
CA ALA A 154 -14.64 -2.29 -6.64
C ALA A 154 -15.75 -1.22 -6.66
N GLU A 155 -17.00 -1.66 -6.83
CA GLU A 155 -18.16 -0.78 -6.86
C GLU A 155 -19.00 -1.06 -5.61
N SER A 156 -19.22 -0.04 -4.78
CA SER A 156 -20.15 -0.12 -3.64
C SER A 156 -21.34 0.78 -3.91
N GLY A 157 -22.54 0.19 -3.89
CA GLY A 157 -23.78 0.95 -3.92
C GLY A 157 -24.04 1.64 -2.58
N PHE A 158 -24.43 2.90 -2.61
CA PHE A 158 -24.96 3.61 -1.44
C PHE A 158 -26.14 4.48 -1.90
N SER A 159 -27.13 4.67 -1.04
CA SER A 159 -28.23 5.59 -1.32
C SER A 159 -27.88 6.96 -0.76
N ASP A 160 -28.01 8.01 -1.58
CA ASP A 160 -27.92 9.38 -1.07
C ASP A 160 -29.15 9.71 -0.20
N GLU A 161 -29.10 10.85 0.49
CA GLU A 161 -30.20 11.35 1.33
C GLU A 161 -31.51 11.58 0.54
N SER A 162 -31.42 11.66 -0.80
CA SER A 162 -32.55 11.78 -1.73
C SER A 162 -33.07 10.43 -2.25
N GLY A 163 -32.55 9.31 -1.74
CA GLY A 163 -32.93 7.95 -2.14
C GLY A 163 -32.36 7.49 -3.48
N ARG A 164 -31.46 8.25 -4.11
CA ARG A 164 -30.81 7.85 -5.36
C ARG A 164 -29.71 6.85 -5.07
N VAL A 165 -29.70 5.75 -5.81
CA VAL A 165 -28.62 4.77 -5.75
C VAL A 165 -27.39 5.35 -6.44
N CYS A 166 -26.42 5.75 -5.65
CA CYS A 166 -25.10 6.20 -6.08
C CYS A 166 -24.10 5.04 -5.99
N THR A 167 -23.09 5.05 -6.86
CA THR A 167 -22.04 4.02 -6.88
C THR A 167 -20.70 4.67 -6.55
N LYS A 168 -20.10 4.31 -5.41
CA LYS A 168 -18.72 4.69 -5.09
C LYS A 168 -17.79 3.67 -5.75
N ARG A 169 -16.84 4.17 -6.54
CA ARG A 169 -15.82 3.35 -7.22
C ARG A 169 -14.51 3.46 -6.48
N THR A 170 -13.97 2.33 -6.03
CA THR A 170 -12.64 2.22 -5.47
C THR A 170 -11.75 1.55 -6.50
N TRP A 171 -10.74 2.27 -6.96
CA TRP A 171 -9.77 1.74 -7.92
C TRP A 171 -8.57 1.15 -7.20
N LEU A 172 -8.17 -0.05 -7.60
CA LEU A 172 -7.01 -0.74 -7.06
C LEU A 172 -5.99 -0.96 -8.18
N VAL A 173 -4.71 -0.90 -7.83
CA VAL A 173 -3.60 -1.18 -8.74
C VAL A 173 -3.07 -2.59 -8.53
N ASN A 174 -2.82 -3.32 -9.61
CA ASN A 174 -2.27 -4.67 -9.55
C ASN A 174 -0.85 -4.65 -8.92
N PRO A 175 -0.63 -5.30 -7.77
CA PRO A 175 0.68 -5.30 -7.11
C PRO A 175 1.79 -6.00 -7.91
N ASN A 176 1.44 -6.83 -8.90
CA ASN A 176 2.43 -7.38 -9.83
C ASN A 176 2.98 -6.31 -10.80
N ILE A 177 2.40 -5.11 -10.84
CA ILE A 177 2.83 -3.98 -11.68
C ILE A 177 3.43 -2.88 -10.82
N ILE A 178 2.66 -2.37 -9.85
CA ILE A 178 3.10 -1.36 -8.87
C ILE A 178 2.77 -1.90 -7.48
N CYS A 179 3.81 -2.13 -6.67
CA CYS A 179 3.68 -2.64 -5.32
C CYS A 179 3.98 -1.52 -4.32
N ALA A 180 2.98 -1.12 -3.54
CA ALA A 180 3.11 -0.11 -2.49
C ALA A 180 3.21 -0.76 -1.10
N SER A 181 3.81 -1.95 -1.01
CA SER A 181 3.95 -2.66 0.26
C SER A 181 5.02 -3.76 0.16
N ARG A 182 5.31 -4.43 1.28
CA ARG A 182 6.12 -5.65 1.25
C ARG A 182 5.29 -6.77 0.61
N LYS A 183 5.93 -7.67 -0.13
CA LYS A 183 5.27 -8.84 -0.75
C LYS A 183 4.40 -9.64 0.25
N THR A 184 4.88 -9.79 1.47
CA THR A 184 4.17 -10.51 2.55
C THR A 184 2.99 -9.73 3.11
N SER A 185 2.98 -8.40 3.01
CA SER A 185 1.96 -7.52 3.60
C SER A 185 0.84 -7.12 2.65
N ILE A 186 0.86 -7.53 1.38
CA ILE A 186 -0.28 -7.31 0.48
C ILE A 186 -1.51 -8.01 1.05
N ASP A 187 -2.62 -7.28 1.19
CA ASP A 187 -3.84 -7.79 1.79
C ASP A 187 -4.47 -8.93 0.96
N ARG A 188 -5.28 -9.75 1.63
CA ARG A 188 -5.87 -10.96 1.04
C ARG A 188 -6.90 -10.64 -0.04
N VAL A 189 -7.62 -9.52 0.06
CA VAL A 189 -8.66 -9.13 -0.90
C VAL A 189 -8.00 -8.70 -2.21
N THR A 190 -7.00 -7.82 -2.15
CA THR A 190 -6.21 -7.42 -3.32
C THR A 190 -5.54 -8.62 -3.99
N LYS A 191 -4.96 -9.53 -3.20
CA LYS A 191 -4.43 -10.80 -3.74
C LYS A 191 -5.50 -11.59 -4.48
N HIS A 192 -6.71 -11.69 -3.92
CA HIS A 192 -7.80 -12.43 -4.54
C HIS A 192 -8.29 -11.79 -5.84
N ILE A 193 -8.46 -10.46 -5.84
CA ILE A 193 -8.86 -9.68 -7.03
C ILE A 193 -7.90 -9.91 -8.19
N PHE A 194 -6.59 -9.88 -7.92
CA PHE A 194 -5.57 -10.01 -8.97
C PHE A 194 -5.06 -11.44 -9.18
N LYS A 195 -5.59 -12.44 -8.45
CA LYS A 195 -5.12 -13.82 -8.55
C LYS A 195 -5.39 -14.38 -9.94
N GLY A 196 -4.34 -14.84 -10.61
CA GLY A 196 -4.43 -15.41 -11.95
C GLY A 196 -4.52 -14.37 -13.06
N ILE A 197 -4.75 -13.09 -12.74
CA ILE A 197 -4.68 -12.00 -13.71
C ILE A 197 -3.25 -11.89 -14.24
N LEU A 198 -3.12 -11.71 -15.56
CA LEU A 198 -1.84 -11.70 -16.29
C LEU A 198 -1.03 -13.02 -16.14
N LYS A 199 -1.71 -14.14 -15.86
CA LYS A 199 -1.21 -15.49 -16.16
C LYS A 199 -1.84 -15.97 -17.45
N ASN A 200 -1.02 -16.57 -18.31
CA ASN A 200 -1.42 -17.18 -19.56
C ASN A 200 -2.33 -16.29 -20.42
N PHE A 201 -2.00 -15.00 -20.53
CA PHE A 201 -2.81 -14.02 -21.26
C PHE A 201 -2.37 -13.91 -22.73
N THR A 202 -3.27 -13.47 -23.59
CA THR A 202 -2.99 -13.18 -25.01
C THR A 202 -3.10 -11.67 -25.27
N LEU A 203 -2.43 -11.20 -26.32
CA LEU A 203 -2.46 -9.77 -26.72
C LEU A 203 -3.74 -9.42 -27.50
N ASP A 204 -4.10 -10.32 -28.41
CA ASP A 204 -5.30 -10.24 -29.24
C ASP A 204 -6.06 -11.55 -29.09
N SER A 205 -7.38 -11.50 -29.27
CA SER A 205 -8.28 -12.66 -29.27
C SER A 205 -7.83 -13.76 -30.25
N ASP A 206 -7.13 -13.37 -31.32
CA ASP A 206 -6.69 -14.27 -32.40
C ASP A 206 -5.24 -14.74 -32.25
N SER A 207 -4.50 -14.23 -31.27
CA SER A 207 -3.11 -14.63 -31.04
C SER A 207 -3.04 -15.95 -30.29
N LYS A 208 -2.44 -16.96 -30.91
CA LYS A 208 -2.12 -18.26 -30.25
C LYS A 208 -0.99 -18.16 -29.23
N LYS A 209 -0.30 -17.01 -29.15
CA LYS A 209 0.86 -16.85 -28.29
C LYS A 209 0.41 -16.48 -26.88
N VAL A 210 0.69 -17.39 -25.95
CA VAL A 210 0.40 -17.23 -24.52
C VAL A 210 1.56 -16.53 -23.83
N HIS A 211 1.25 -15.52 -23.01
CA HIS A 211 2.21 -14.70 -22.28
C HIS A 211 2.03 -14.86 -20.77
N ASN A 212 3.13 -14.72 -20.03
CA ASN A 212 3.16 -14.70 -18.57
C ASN A 212 4.03 -13.55 -18.08
N LEU A 213 3.69 -12.97 -16.94
CA LEU A 213 4.59 -12.02 -16.27
C LEU A 213 5.87 -12.73 -15.81
N PRO A 214 7.06 -12.12 -15.99
CA PRO A 214 8.32 -12.67 -15.50
C PRO A 214 8.36 -12.88 -13.98
N VAL A 215 7.70 -12.01 -13.23
CA VAL A 215 7.61 -12.07 -11.77
C VAL A 215 6.15 -12.09 -11.36
N TYR A 216 5.78 -13.01 -10.47
CA TYR A 216 4.43 -13.10 -9.92
C TYR A 216 4.48 -13.21 -8.40
N PHE A 217 3.79 -12.33 -7.70
CA PHE A 217 3.92 -12.22 -6.26
C PHE A 217 3.04 -13.17 -5.45
N PHE A 218 1.91 -13.65 -5.99
CA PHE A 218 0.94 -14.46 -5.23
C PHE A 218 0.07 -15.32 -6.15
#